data_AF-A0A1H2RX73-F1
#
_entry.id   AF-A0A1H2RX73-F1
#
_cell.length_a   1.000
_cell.length_b   1.000
_cell.length_c   1.000
_cell.angle_alpha   90.00
_cell.angle_beta   90.00
_cell.angle_gamma   90.00
#
_symmetry.space_group_name_H-M   'P 1'
#
loop_
_entity.id
_entity.type
_entity.pdbx_description
1 polymer ?
#
loop_
_entity_poly.entity_id
_entity_poly.type
_entity_poly.pdbx_seq_one_letter_code
_entity_poly.pdbx_strand_id
1 'polypeptide(L)'
;MKRITVFFLVIFLAGCQMHLGGSSGKLHAITLAEAYSGDISKVTRIELLNGSSGEHATVEDKDTISQWINQVKDLRLKPDDNQEPRTGYVFGISLFEGDVKTMRFTPNGIGEVYYESNSQFEALTRSLFEKAFGHAF
;
A
#
# COMPACT_ATOMS: atom_id res chain seq x y z
N MET A 1 10.50 57.44 32.64
CA MET A 1 9.39 57.15 31.70
C MET A 1 9.72 55.85 30.99
N LYS A 2 9.04 54.77 31.37
CA LYS A 2 9.30 53.39 30.92
C LYS A 2 8.64 53.18 29.55
N ARG A 3 9.41 52.84 28.52
CA ARG A 3 8.86 52.33 27.25
C ARG A 3 8.74 50.82 27.37
N ILE A 4 7.51 50.33 27.53
CA ILE A 4 7.17 48.91 27.56
C ILE A 4 7.06 48.47 26.10
N THR A 5 8.04 47.72 25.62
CA THR A 5 7.97 47.05 24.32
C THR A 5 7.12 45.79 24.47
N VAL A 6 5.88 45.83 23.99
CA VAL A 6 5.00 44.66 23.95
C VAL A 6 5.40 43.81 22.74
N PHE A 7 6.04 42.67 23.01
CA PHE A 7 6.33 41.64 22.01
C PHE A 7 5.10 40.73 21.90
N PHE A 8 4.23 40.97 20.92
CA PHE A 8 3.14 40.06 20.57
C PHE A 8 3.71 38.88 19.78
N LEU A 9 4.13 37.83 20.48
CA LEU A 9 4.50 36.56 19.86
C LEU A 9 3.22 35.77 19.55
N VAL A 10 2.73 35.91 18.31
CA VAL A 10 1.61 35.12 17.79
C VAL A 10 2.09 33.68 17.58
N ILE A 11 1.69 32.79 18.49
CA ILE A 11 1.87 31.34 18.35
C ILE A 11 0.90 30.87 17.27
N PHE A 12 1.41 30.66 16.05
CA PHE A 12 0.69 29.92 15.02
C PHE A 12 0.59 28.45 15.45
N LEU A 13 -0.53 28.10 16.07
CA LEU A 13 -0.99 26.73 16.17
C LEU A 13 -1.29 26.25 14.74
N ALA A 14 -0.29 25.69 14.07
CA ALA A 14 -0.50 24.84 12.91
C ALA A 14 -1.20 23.56 13.40
N GLY A 15 -2.52 23.65 13.58
CA GLY A 15 -3.35 22.46 13.72
C GLY A 15 -3.26 21.69 12.41
N CYS A 16 -2.60 20.54 12.42
CA CYS A 16 -2.79 19.54 11.38
C CYS A 16 -4.27 19.17 11.38
N GLN A 17 -5.03 19.71 10.43
CA GLN A 17 -6.32 19.17 10.06
C GLN A 17 -6.04 17.79 9.47
N MET A 18 -6.07 16.77 10.32
CA MET A 18 -6.18 15.39 9.91
C MET A 18 -7.59 15.27 9.30
N HIS A 19 -7.65 15.52 8.00
CA HIS A 19 -8.82 15.34 7.18
C HIS A 19 -9.13 13.83 7.24
N LEU A 20 -9.99 13.44 8.18
CA LEU A 20 -10.69 12.16 8.14
C LEU A 20 -11.62 12.23 6.94
N GLY A 21 -11.06 12.01 5.75
CA GLY A 21 -11.74 11.92 4.48
C GLY A 21 -12.52 10.62 4.39
N GLY A 22 -13.52 10.45 5.25
CA GLY A 22 -14.60 9.49 5.01
C GLY A 22 -15.48 10.02 3.88
N SER A 23 -15.01 9.86 2.65
CA SER A 23 -15.82 10.12 1.47
C SER A 23 -16.97 9.12 1.48
N SER A 24 -18.19 9.61 1.74
CA SER A 24 -19.48 8.90 1.62
C SER A 24 -19.82 8.60 0.15
N GLY A 25 -18.82 8.22 -0.65
CA GLY A 25 -18.99 7.66 -1.98
C GLY A 25 -19.11 6.16 -1.87
N LYS A 26 -20.08 5.55 -2.57
CA LYS A 26 -20.16 4.10 -2.68
C LYS A 26 -18.82 3.60 -3.26
N LEU A 27 -18.14 2.72 -2.53
CA LEU A 27 -16.91 2.11 -3.03
C LEU A 27 -17.24 1.20 -4.21
N HIS A 28 -16.39 1.22 -5.23
CA HIS A 28 -16.54 0.42 -6.43
C HIS A 28 -15.38 -0.56 -6.56
N ALA A 29 -15.61 -1.66 -7.28
CA ALA A 29 -14.55 -2.60 -7.60
C ALA A 29 -13.47 -1.92 -8.45
N ILE A 30 -12.21 -2.17 -8.08
CA ILE A 30 -11.05 -1.65 -8.79
C ILE A 30 -10.07 -2.79 -9.09
N THR A 31 -9.07 -2.51 -9.90
CA THR A 31 -7.91 -3.34 -10.16
C THR A 31 -6.67 -2.72 -9.53
N LEU A 32 -5.59 -3.50 -9.39
CA LEU A 32 -4.33 -2.94 -8.90
C LEU A 32 -3.74 -1.91 -9.88
N ALA A 33 -3.95 -2.10 -11.20
CA ALA A 33 -3.58 -1.12 -12.21
C ALA A 33 -4.30 0.22 -12.04
N GLU A 34 -5.61 0.20 -11.73
CA GLU A 34 -6.39 1.41 -11.46
C GLU A 34 -6.01 2.09 -10.14
N ALA A 35 -5.60 1.31 -9.14
CA ALA A 35 -5.16 1.83 -7.84
C ALA A 35 -3.78 2.53 -7.91
N TYR A 36 -2.96 2.19 -8.90
CA TYR A 36 -1.61 2.69 -9.05
C TYR A 36 -1.62 4.05 -9.76
N SER A 37 -0.94 5.07 -9.21
CA SER A 37 -1.00 6.48 -9.68
C SER A 37 -0.22 6.76 -10.98
N GLY A 38 0.08 5.73 -11.76
CA GLY A 38 0.90 5.80 -12.97
C GLY A 38 0.81 4.53 -13.80
N ASP A 39 1.89 4.23 -14.52
CA ASP A 39 1.98 2.98 -15.28
C ASP A 39 2.65 1.90 -14.41
N ILE A 40 1.83 0.98 -13.88
CA ILE A 40 2.32 -0.10 -13.02
C ILE A 40 3.37 -0.99 -13.70
N SER A 41 3.45 -0.99 -15.04
CA SER A 41 4.50 -1.74 -15.76
C SER A 41 5.91 -1.13 -15.60
N LYS A 42 6.01 0.10 -15.08
CA LYS A 42 7.29 0.77 -14.81
C LYS A 42 7.93 0.38 -13.49
N VAL A 43 7.27 -0.41 -12.65
CA VAL A 43 7.82 -0.89 -11.39
C VAL A 43 9.15 -1.62 -11.65
N THR A 44 10.19 -1.21 -10.94
CA THR A 44 11.54 -1.77 -11.06
C THR A 44 11.96 -2.60 -9.86
N ARG A 45 11.26 -2.45 -8.73
CA ARG A 45 11.54 -3.17 -7.48
C ARG A 45 10.28 -3.42 -6.67
N ILE A 46 10.22 -4.59 -6.05
CA ILE A 46 9.18 -4.96 -5.08
C ILE A 46 9.86 -5.28 -3.75
N GLU A 47 9.45 -4.62 -2.67
CA GLU A 47 9.80 -5.01 -1.30
C GLU A 47 8.67 -5.83 -0.70
N LEU A 48 9.03 -6.98 -0.13
CA LEU A 48 8.12 -7.92 0.51
C LEU A 48 8.39 -7.92 2.01
N LEU A 49 7.33 -7.88 2.80
CA LEU A 49 7.37 -8.01 4.26
C LEU A 49 6.49 -9.17 4.68
N ASN A 50 7.10 -10.17 5.30
CA ASN A 50 6.39 -11.23 6.02
C ASN A 50 5.77 -10.63 7.28
N GLY A 51 4.45 -10.47 7.32
CA GLY A 51 3.78 -9.89 8.48
C GLY A 51 3.71 -10.80 9.70
N SER A 52 4.04 -12.10 9.55
CA SER A 52 4.12 -13.05 10.67
C SER A 52 5.49 -13.08 11.35
N SER A 53 6.59 -13.00 10.59
CA SER A 53 7.95 -13.06 11.13
C SER A 53 8.67 -11.70 11.19
N GLY A 54 8.22 -10.72 10.40
CA GLY A 54 8.93 -9.46 10.18
C GLY A 54 10.07 -9.55 9.17
N GLU A 55 10.28 -10.70 8.51
CA GLU A 55 11.32 -10.84 7.49
C GLU A 55 11.04 -9.98 6.25
N HIS A 56 12.11 -9.50 5.65
CA HIS A 56 12.08 -8.67 4.44
C HIS A 56 12.80 -9.36 3.29
N ALA A 57 12.25 -9.25 2.09
CA ALA A 57 12.90 -9.64 0.86
C ALA A 57 12.71 -8.55 -0.20
N THR A 58 13.68 -8.44 -1.10
CA THR A 58 13.65 -7.49 -2.20
C THR A 58 13.72 -8.25 -3.51
N VAL A 59 12.80 -7.94 -4.43
CA VAL A 59 12.76 -8.48 -5.79
C VAL A 59 13.10 -7.36 -6.76
N GLU A 60 14.22 -7.49 -7.46
CA GLU A 60 14.69 -6.56 -8.51
C GLU A 60 14.81 -7.26 -9.89
N ASP A 61 14.59 -8.58 -9.93
CA ASP A 61 14.58 -9.33 -11.18
C ASP A 61 13.38 -8.92 -12.05
N LYS A 62 13.70 -8.29 -13.19
CA LYS A 62 12.71 -7.67 -14.08
C LYS A 62 11.68 -8.67 -14.60
N ASP A 63 12.10 -9.89 -14.93
CA ASP A 63 11.20 -10.91 -15.45
C ASP A 63 10.23 -11.39 -14.38
N THR A 64 10.71 -11.61 -13.15
CA THR A 64 9.87 -11.95 -12.00
C THR A 64 8.85 -10.84 -11.70
N ILE A 65 9.29 -9.58 -11.70
CA ILE A 65 8.41 -8.43 -11.47
C ILE A 65 7.35 -8.34 -12.57
N SER A 66 7.77 -8.37 -13.83
CA SER A 66 6.85 -8.25 -14.97
C SER A 66 5.84 -9.39 -15.01
N GLN A 67 6.29 -10.63 -14.77
CA GLN A 67 5.41 -11.79 -14.71
C GLN A 67 4.36 -11.62 -13.61
N TRP A 68 4.78 -11.31 -12.39
CA TRP A 68 3.84 -11.17 -11.27
C TRP A 68 2.86 -10.01 -11.49
N ILE A 69 3.34 -8.84 -11.90
CA ILE A 69 2.48 -7.67 -12.21
C ILE A 69 1.44 -8.03 -13.27
N ASN A 70 1.84 -8.70 -14.36
CA ASN A 70 0.91 -9.08 -15.42
C ASN A 70 -0.15 -10.08 -14.96
N GLN A 71 0.13 -10.89 -13.94
CA GLN A 71 -0.84 -11.84 -13.38
C GLN A 71 -1.84 -11.19 -12.42
N VAL A 72 -1.45 -10.12 -11.72
CA VAL A 72 -2.27 -9.52 -10.66
C VAL A 72 -2.91 -8.18 -11.01
N LYS A 73 -2.31 -7.41 -11.94
CA LYS A 73 -2.67 -6.00 -12.16
C LYS A 73 -4.13 -5.78 -12.55
N ASP A 74 -4.73 -6.74 -13.27
CA ASP A 74 -6.09 -6.67 -13.82
C ASP A 74 -7.11 -7.47 -12.98
N LEU A 75 -6.69 -8.07 -11.86
CA LEU A 75 -7.61 -8.76 -10.95
C LEU A 75 -8.56 -7.74 -10.33
N ARG A 76 -9.86 -8.02 -10.40
CA ARG A 76 -10.87 -7.19 -9.76
C ARG A 76 -10.91 -7.44 -8.26
N LEU A 77 -10.76 -6.38 -7.50
CA LEU A 77 -10.87 -6.31 -6.05
C LEU A 77 -12.21 -5.69 -5.72
N LYS A 78 -13.07 -6.48 -5.07
CA LYS A 78 -14.37 -6.00 -4.58
C LYS A 78 -14.16 -5.41 -3.18
N PRO A 79 -14.56 -4.15 -2.93
CA PRO A 79 -14.52 -3.58 -1.59
C PRO A 79 -15.32 -4.45 -0.63
N ASP A 80 -14.79 -4.66 0.57
CA ASP A 80 -15.50 -5.36 1.63
C ASP A 80 -16.67 -4.50 2.14
N ASP A 81 -17.82 -5.11 2.42
CA ASP A 81 -18.93 -4.38 3.05
C ASP A 81 -18.55 -3.91 4.47
N ASN A 82 -17.66 -4.65 5.15
CA ASN A 82 -17.07 -4.25 6.43
C ASN A 82 -15.72 -3.54 6.26
N GLN A 83 -15.75 -2.22 6.36
CA GLN A 83 -14.58 -1.33 6.32
C GLN A 83 -14.03 -0.97 7.72
N GLU A 84 -14.36 -1.72 8.77
CA GLU A 84 -13.76 -1.50 10.08
C GLU A 84 -12.24 -1.67 10.04
N PRO A 85 -11.47 -0.85 10.78
CA PRO A 85 -10.02 -0.95 10.83
C PRO A 85 -9.53 -2.35 11.21
N ARG A 86 -8.54 -2.86 10.46
CA ARG A 86 -7.95 -4.18 10.66
C ARG A 86 -6.50 -4.07 11.11
N THR A 87 -6.08 -4.96 12.00
CA THR A 87 -4.69 -5.06 12.45
C THR A 87 -4.05 -6.35 11.94
N GLY A 88 -2.76 -6.26 11.60
CA GLY A 88 -1.99 -7.39 11.06
C GLY A 88 -2.29 -7.70 9.60
N TYR A 89 -1.37 -8.44 8.99
CA TYR A 89 -1.46 -8.98 7.64
C TYR A 89 -0.40 -10.08 7.48
N VAL A 90 -0.57 -10.96 6.49
CA VAL A 90 0.45 -11.98 6.16
C VAL A 90 1.45 -11.43 5.14
N PHE A 91 0.95 -10.72 4.13
CA PHE A 91 1.74 -10.23 3.00
C PHE A 91 1.73 -8.70 2.95
N GLY A 92 2.87 -8.07 3.23
CA GLY A 92 3.08 -6.65 2.98
C GLY A 92 3.87 -6.45 1.69
N ILE A 93 3.38 -5.62 0.78
CA ILE A 93 4.01 -5.38 -0.53
C ILE A 93 4.23 -3.89 -0.70
N SER A 94 5.42 -3.50 -1.16
CA SER A 94 5.71 -2.12 -1.59
C SER A 94 6.32 -2.10 -2.99
N LEU A 95 5.79 -1.26 -3.87
CA LEU A 95 6.24 -1.09 -5.24
C LEU A 95 7.10 0.17 -5.37
N PHE A 96 8.09 0.11 -6.26
CA PHE A 96 9.03 1.19 -6.52
C PHE A 96 9.26 1.41 -8.01
N GLU A 97 9.41 2.68 -8.38
CA GLU A 97 9.97 3.11 -9.67
C GLU A 97 11.34 3.74 -9.40
N GLY A 98 12.41 3.01 -9.73
CA GLY A 98 13.76 3.32 -9.26
C GLY A 98 13.83 3.29 -7.72
N ASP A 99 14.26 4.38 -7.11
CA ASP A 99 14.34 4.53 -5.66
C ASP A 99 13.09 5.15 -5.04
N VAL A 100 12.09 5.49 -5.84
CA VAL A 100 10.85 6.12 -5.36
C VAL A 100 9.83 5.06 -5.02
N LYS A 101 9.42 5.00 -3.75
CA LYS A 101 8.29 4.18 -3.32
C LYS A 101 7.00 4.77 -3.87
N THR A 102 6.30 4.02 -4.72
CA THR A 102 5.09 4.50 -5.41
C THR A 102 3.81 4.00 -4.75
N MET A 103 3.84 2.80 -4.16
CA MET A 103 2.65 2.20 -3.55
C MET A 103 3.03 1.21 -2.44
N ARG A 104 2.20 1.12 -1.40
CA ARG A 104 2.23 0.06 -0.40
C ARG A 104 0.83 -0.51 -0.20
N PHE A 105 0.72 -1.82 -0.10
CA PHE A 105 -0.57 -2.50 0.07
C PHE A 105 -0.41 -3.92 0.62
N THR A 106 -1.55 -4.53 0.94
CA THR A 106 -1.73 -5.95 1.21
C THR A 106 -2.74 -6.51 0.20
N PRO A 107 -2.82 -7.85 -0.02
CA PRO A 107 -3.79 -8.42 -0.97
C PRO A 107 -5.25 -8.04 -0.72
N ASN A 108 -5.58 -7.67 0.52
CA ASN A 108 -6.91 -7.29 0.98
C ASN A 108 -7.02 -5.82 1.42
N GLY A 109 -6.04 -4.98 1.12
CA GLY A 109 -5.99 -3.60 1.61
C GLY A 109 -5.12 -2.70 0.77
N ILE A 110 -5.71 -1.64 0.21
CA ILE A 110 -5.01 -0.61 -0.55
C ILE A 110 -5.39 0.75 0.02
N GLY A 111 -4.39 1.47 0.56
CA GLY A 111 -4.66 2.70 1.31
C GLY A 111 -5.56 2.41 2.52
N GLU A 112 -6.63 3.18 2.64
CA GLU A 112 -7.65 3.04 3.72
C GLU A 112 -8.83 2.15 3.31
N VAL A 113 -8.78 1.49 2.15
CA VAL A 113 -9.87 0.65 1.65
C VAL A 113 -9.52 -0.82 1.78
N TYR A 114 -10.41 -1.57 2.41
CA TYR A 114 -10.33 -3.03 2.52
C TYR A 114 -11.13 -3.71 1.41
N TYR A 115 -10.61 -4.84 0.94
CA TYR A 115 -11.23 -5.64 -0.11
C TYR A 115 -11.53 -7.04 0.43
N GLU A 116 -12.53 -7.68 -0.18
CA GLU A 116 -12.81 -9.09 0.05
C GLU A 116 -11.58 -9.94 -0.30
N SER A 117 -11.44 -11.09 0.37
CA SER A 117 -10.37 -12.04 0.04
C SER A 117 -10.49 -12.48 -1.42
N ASN A 118 -9.37 -12.43 -2.12
CA ASN A 118 -9.24 -12.88 -3.49
C ASN A 118 -8.19 -14.00 -3.53
N SER A 119 -8.66 -15.26 -3.57
CA SER A 119 -7.79 -16.43 -3.48
C SER A 119 -6.77 -16.51 -4.62
N GLN A 120 -7.10 -16.01 -5.81
CA GLN A 120 -6.18 -15.94 -6.93
C GLN A 120 -5.05 -14.94 -6.65
N PHE A 121 -5.39 -13.74 -6.15
CA PHE A 121 -4.39 -12.74 -5.79
C PHE A 121 -3.49 -13.24 -4.64
N GLU A 122 -4.08 -13.86 -3.62
CA GLU A 122 -3.35 -14.43 -2.49
C GLU A 122 -2.40 -15.55 -2.94
N ALA A 123 -2.82 -16.45 -3.83
CA ALA A 123 -1.98 -17.53 -4.34
C ALA A 123 -0.80 -17.01 -5.17
N LEU A 124 -1.04 -16.05 -6.07
CA LEU A 124 0.01 -15.43 -6.87
C LEU A 124 1.01 -14.64 -6.00
N THR A 125 0.50 -13.94 -4.98
CA THR A 125 1.34 -13.24 -3.99
C THR A 125 2.15 -14.23 -3.17
N ARG A 126 1.55 -15.31 -2.68
CA ARG A 126 2.26 -16.36 -1.94
C ARG A 126 3.40 -16.94 -2.76
N SER A 127 3.16 -17.27 -4.03
CA SER A 127 4.21 -17.79 -4.92
C SER A 127 5.38 -16.82 -5.08
N LEU A 128 5.12 -15.50 -5.16
CA LEU A 128 6.18 -14.49 -5.18
C LEU A 128 6.97 -14.48 -3.87
N PHE A 129 6.28 -14.55 -2.72
CA PHE A 129 6.93 -14.62 -1.41
C PHE A 129 7.80 -15.87 -1.29
N GLU A 130 7.26 -17.06 -1.58
CA GLU A 130 8.02 -18.31 -1.48
C GLU A 130 9.27 -18.30 -2.36
N LYS A 131 9.16 -17.76 -3.57
CA LYS A 131 10.30 -17.57 -4.47
C LYS A 131 11.35 -16.61 -3.89
N ALA A 132 10.92 -15.50 -3.30
CA ALA A 132 11.81 -14.47 -2.77
C ALA A 132 12.50 -14.88 -1.46
N PHE A 133 11.78 -15.59 -0.57
CA PHE A 133 12.30 -16.05 0.72
C PHE A 133 12.97 -17.42 0.66
N GLY A 134 12.71 -18.22 -0.38
CA GLY A 134 13.32 -19.55 -0.56
C GLY A 134 12.71 -20.64 0.33
N HIS A 135 11.51 -20.41 0.88
CA HIS A 135 10.76 -21.40 1.67
C HIS A 135 9.25 -21.22 1.50
N ALA A 136 8.48 -22.24 1.85
CA ALA A 136 7.02 -22.22 1.79
C ALA A 136 6.41 -21.26 2.84
N PHE A 137 5.18 -20.79 2.55
CA PHE A 137 4.39 -19.89 3.39
C PHE A 137 3.02 -20.44 3.73
#